data_AF-A0A6C0LMZ2-F1
#
_entry.id   AF-A0A6C0LMZ2-F1
#
_cell.length_a   1.000
_cell.length_b   1.000
_cell.length_c   1.000
_cell.angle_alpha   90.00
_cell.angle_beta   90.00
_cell.angle_gamma   90.00
#
_symmetry.space_group_name_H-M   'P 1'
#
loop_
_entity.id
_entity.type
_entity.pdbx_description
1 polymer ?
#
loop_
_entity_poly.entity_id
_entity_poly.type
_entity_poly.pdbx_seq_one_letter_code
_entity_poly.pdbx_strand_id
1 'polypeptide(L)'
;MNFDLNIDNYSKGELVEMFELPPDYDNNIFEIKEAKMRANLMNNNEITETVLNNTLDFLARAKSILLGGEPKSNKAVDFLENVYNSQYKLKPSTVLDPGEHMVLERDNKPYLDSFPSQFFPGVINPLKKKIRVMNLNIDSKFRDNYYSTSASNFNANLNQNIDNVLTMQLDAIELPITFYSVSKQYENNFFLIELPDTDEKQLVEIPSGNYNYEGLENAINNQLSIIGGVYASIVFKINVTDNQNGSGQMLVGIEPTAVPFNFELNFQTDRNGTQKIGFSLALKMGWLMGFRNGKYVGNQNYVSEGIVDVLGSRYLFLAIDDYNSNVNDGFYSAFNGSLLNKNILARISLQGGTFSVLSQNNLGIVTTPREYFGPVNIQNVNIQLLDTYGRLVDLNNMDYSFCLKLQMVYDI
;
A
#
# COMPACT_ATOMS: atom_id res chain seq x y z
N MET A 1 41.67 54.21 49.99
CA MET A 1 42.79 53.45 49.43
C MET A 1 42.65 53.50 47.92
N ASN A 2 43.67 53.94 47.20
CA ASN A 2 43.64 53.92 45.73
C ASN A 2 43.96 52.49 45.31
N PHE A 3 42.97 51.75 44.81
CA PHE A 3 43.16 50.40 44.29
C PHE A 3 43.93 50.53 42.97
N ASP A 4 45.04 49.78 42.83
CA ASP A 4 45.72 49.71 41.55
C ASP A 4 44.91 48.77 40.64
N LEU A 5 44.42 49.30 39.52
CA LEU A 5 43.59 48.55 38.57
C LEU A 5 44.41 48.06 37.38
N ASN A 6 45.73 48.18 37.44
CA ASN A 6 46.61 47.61 36.44
C ASN A 6 46.93 46.15 36.76
N ILE A 7 46.37 45.23 35.97
CA ILE A 7 46.51 43.78 36.17
C ILE A 7 47.95 43.28 36.08
N ASP A 8 48.80 43.97 35.33
CA ASP A 8 50.21 43.59 35.13
C ASP A 8 51.07 43.81 36.38
N ASN A 9 50.58 44.58 37.34
CA ASN A 9 51.25 44.84 38.62
C ASN A 9 50.99 43.75 39.66
N TYR A 10 50.13 42.76 39.36
CA TYR A 10 49.75 41.69 40.27
C TYR A 10 50.31 40.34 39.82
N SER A 11 50.97 39.62 40.73
CA SER A 11 51.36 38.24 40.50
C SER A 11 50.16 37.29 40.63
N LYS A 12 50.26 36.10 40.02
CA LYS A 12 49.20 35.09 40.07
C LYS A 12 48.81 34.72 41.52
N GLY A 13 49.79 34.64 42.43
CA GLY A 13 49.55 34.34 43.85
C GLY A 13 48.74 35.44 44.56
N GLU A 14 49.06 36.70 44.29
CA GLU A 14 48.33 37.84 44.87
C GLU A 14 46.88 37.92 44.35
N LEU A 15 46.64 37.54 43.09
CA LEU A 15 45.28 37.44 42.56
C LEU A 15 44.49 36.29 43.20
N VAL A 16 45.12 35.15 43.49
CA VAL A 16 44.47 34.03 44.22
C VAL A 16 44.05 34.46 45.63
N GLU A 17 44.91 35.21 46.33
CA GLU A 17 44.60 35.77 47.65
C GLU A 17 43.50 36.83 47.59
N MET A 18 43.48 37.69 46.56
CA MET A 18 42.48 38.74 46.39
C MET A 18 41.06 38.17 46.21
N PHE A 19 40.91 37.03 45.54
CA PHE A 19 39.63 36.32 45.41
C PHE A 19 39.34 35.35 46.58
N GLU A 20 40.22 35.29 47.59
CA GLU A 20 40.15 34.37 48.73
C GLU A 20 39.96 32.90 48.30
N LEU A 21 40.73 32.47 47.30
CA LEU A 21 40.62 31.12 46.74
C LEU A 21 41.46 30.12 47.57
N PRO A 22 40.95 28.90 47.83
CA PRO A 22 41.73 27.86 48.49
C PRO A 22 42.87 27.34 47.59
N PRO A 23 43.87 26.63 48.14
CA PRO A 23 45.04 26.16 47.39
C PRO A 23 44.70 25.27 46.18
N ASP A 24 43.65 24.45 46.28
CA ASP A 24 43.12 23.60 45.21
C ASP A 24 41.69 24.07 44.85
N TYR A 25 41.58 25.08 43.99
CA TYR A 25 40.30 25.62 43.54
C TYR A 25 39.93 25.13 42.13
N ASP A 26 38.64 24.89 41.88
CA ASP A 26 38.07 24.60 40.56
C ASP A 26 37.30 25.80 39.97
N ASN A 27 36.82 25.70 38.73
CA ASN A 27 36.08 26.78 38.06
C ASN A 27 34.82 27.19 38.84
N ASN A 28 34.12 26.24 39.45
CA ASN A 28 32.87 26.52 40.15
C ASN A 28 33.11 27.31 41.43
N ILE A 29 34.15 26.95 42.19
CA ILE A 29 34.56 27.67 43.40
C ILE A 29 34.99 29.10 43.05
N PHE A 30 35.72 29.26 41.96
CA PHE A 30 36.11 30.58 41.46
C PHE A 30 34.90 31.45 41.13
N GLU A 31 33.92 30.93 40.38
CA GLU A 31 32.74 31.69 39.97
C GLU A 31 31.86 32.12 41.15
N ILE A 32 31.74 31.27 42.17
CA ILE A 32 31.00 31.62 43.39
C ILE A 32 31.68 32.78 44.14
N LYS A 33 33.02 32.75 44.26
CA LYS A 33 33.78 33.81 44.94
C LYS A 33 33.79 35.11 44.15
N GLU A 34 33.95 35.05 42.83
CA GLU A 34 33.83 36.20 41.93
C GLU A 34 32.43 36.85 42.02
N ALA A 35 31.36 36.04 41.94
CA ALA A 35 29.99 36.54 42.02
C ALA A 35 29.70 37.25 43.33
N LYS A 36 30.21 36.71 44.45
CA LYS A 36 30.11 37.35 45.77
C LYS A 36 30.83 38.69 45.81
N MET A 37 32.03 38.78 45.24
CA MET A 37 32.80 40.03 45.19
C MET A 37 32.11 41.09 44.31
N ARG A 38 31.56 40.69 43.16
CA ARG A 38 30.77 41.58 42.29
C ARG A 38 29.50 42.09 42.96
N ALA A 39 28.77 41.20 43.66
CA ALA A 39 27.57 41.59 44.40
C ALA A 39 27.88 42.63 45.49
N ASN A 40 29.01 42.49 46.18
CA ASN A 40 29.45 43.47 47.17
C ASN A 40 29.83 44.82 46.55
N LEU A 41 30.43 44.84 45.36
CA LEU A 41 30.78 46.07 44.63
C LEU A 41 29.53 46.81 44.11
N MET A 42 28.53 46.07 43.64
CA MET A 42 27.28 46.65 43.11
C MET A 42 26.35 47.20 44.20
N ASN A 43 26.43 46.65 45.42
CA ASN A 43 25.65 47.14 46.55
C ASN A 43 26.28 48.38 47.23
N ASN A 44 27.43 48.86 46.75
CA ASN A 44 28.10 50.01 47.32
C ASN A 44 27.76 51.30 46.55
N ASN A 45 26.90 52.13 47.12
CA ASN A 45 26.41 53.38 46.51
C ASN A 45 27.46 54.52 46.49
N GLU A 46 28.63 54.32 47.08
CA GLU A 46 29.68 55.37 47.18
C GLU A 46 30.70 55.31 46.04
N ILE A 47 30.61 54.32 45.14
CA ILE A 47 31.55 54.13 44.03
C ILE A 47 31.02 54.84 42.78
N THR A 48 31.84 55.69 42.16
CA THR A 48 31.53 56.30 40.87
C THR A 48 31.48 55.24 39.76
N GLU A 49 30.55 55.41 38.82
CA GLU A 49 30.28 54.46 37.73
C GLU A 49 31.54 54.12 36.90
N THR A 50 32.44 55.10 36.72
CA THR A 50 33.74 54.93 36.05
C THR A 50 34.69 54.02 36.82
N VAL A 51 34.74 54.13 38.15
CA VAL A 51 35.61 53.28 39.00
C VAL A 51 35.03 51.87 39.10
N LEU A 52 33.69 51.74 39.14
CA LEU A 52 33.00 50.46 39.12
C LEU A 52 33.27 49.68 37.83
N ASN A 53 33.20 50.35 36.67
CA ASN A 53 33.46 49.69 35.38
C ASN A 53 34.94 49.27 35.25
N ASN A 54 35.88 50.11 35.70
CA ASN A 54 37.30 49.77 35.67
C ASN A 54 37.65 48.62 36.64
N THR A 55 37.00 48.54 37.79
CA THR A 55 37.17 47.41 38.73
C THR A 55 36.57 46.12 38.20
N LEU A 56 35.41 46.17 37.54
CA LEU A 56 34.81 44.99 36.90
C LEU A 56 35.65 44.46 35.74
N ASP A 57 36.22 45.34 34.92
CA ASP A 57 37.13 44.97 33.83
C ASP A 57 38.42 44.34 34.37
N PHE A 58 38.98 44.91 35.45
CA PHE A 58 40.10 44.31 36.17
C PHE A 58 39.78 42.90 36.69
N LEU A 59 38.61 42.67 37.32
CA LEU A 59 38.20 41.35 37.79
C LEU A 59 38.03 40.33 36.65
N ALA A 60 37.51 40.77 35.49
CA ALA A 60 37.37 39.92 34.31
C ALA A 60 38.73 39.50 33.73
N ARG A 61 39.70 40.42 33.71
CA ARG A 61 41.09 40.12 33.29
C ARG A 61 41.80 39.23 34.31
N ALA A 62 41.56 39.43 35.60
CA ALA A 62 42.10 38.57 36.65
C ALA A 62 41.56 37.13 36.53
N LYS A 63 40.26 36.96 36.23
CA LYS A 63 39.65 35.66 35.94
C LYS A 63 40.32 34.95 34.77
N SER A 64 40.56 35.66 33.66
CA SER A 64 41.15 35.04 32.47
C SER A 64 42.59 34.57 32.71
N ILE A 65 43.36 35.29 33.54
CA ILE A 65 44.72 34.91 33.96
C ILE A 65 44.69 33.72 34.92
N LEU A 66 43.78 33.72 35.90
CA LEU A 66 43.70 32.67 36.92
C LEU A 66 43.18 31.34 36.38
N LEU A 67 42.22 31.37 35.46
CA LEU A 67 41.64 30.18 34.82
C LEU A 67 42.41 29.71 33.58
N GLY A 68 43.50 30.41 33.21
CA GLY A 68 44.42 29.97 32.16
C GLY A 68 43.78 29.89 30.76
N GLY A 69 42.96 30.89 30.40
CA GLY A 69 42.19 30.90 29.16
C GLY A 69 40.77 30.36 29.33
N GLU A 70 39.84 30.82 28.49
CA GLU A 70 38.38 30.64 28.63
C GLU A 70 37.93 29.22 29.07
N PRO A 71 37.09 29.09 30.12
CA PRO A 71 36.33 27.86 30.32
C PRO A 71 35.25 27.77 29.23
N LYS A 72 35.59 27.03 28.18
CA LYS A 72 34.71 26.66 27.06
C LYS A 72 33.44 26.03 27.62
N SER A 73 32.27 26.61 27.33
CA SER A 73 30.99 25.99 27.63
C SER A 73 30.91 24.66 26.88
N ASN A 74 30.79 23.57 27.65
CA ASN A 74 30.55 22.27 27.05
C ASN A 74 29.09 22.25 26.58
N LYS A 75 28.86 22.60 25.31
CA LYS A 75 27.55 22.52 24.63
C LYS A 75 26.85 21.16 24.83
N ALA A 76 27.63 20.10 25.10
CA ALA A 76 27.13 18.78 25.44
C ALA A 76 26.36 18.74 26.77
N VAL A 77 26.79 19.50 27.77
CA VAL A 77 26.16 19.53 29.11
C VAL A 77 24.81 20.26 29.04
N ASP A 78 24.77 21.43 28.41
CA ASP A 78 23.51 22.19 28.20
C ASP A 78 22.49 21.42 27.34
N PHE A 79 22.97 20.65 26.35
CA PHE A 79 22.11 19.80 25.53
C PHE A 79 21.53 18.64 26.36
N LEU A 80 22.37 17.93 27.12
CA LEU A 80 21.94 16.80 27.94
C LEU A 80 20.95 17.22 29.04
N GLU A 81 21.20 18.35 29.71
CA GLU A 81 20.28 18.86 30.74
C GLU A 81 18.90 19.22 30.17
N ASN A 82 18.85 19.78 28.95
CA ASN A 82 17.59 20.09 28.28
C ASN A 82 16.85 18.86 27.76
N VAL A 83 17.56 17.82 27.34
CA VAL A 83 16.96 16.57 26.85
C VAL A 83 16.37 15.72 28.00
N TYR A 84 17.06 15.66 29.14
CA TYR A 84 16.63 14.85 30.29
C TYR A 84 15.77 15.60 31.32
N ASN A 85 15.48 16.89 31.09
CA ASN A 85 14.73 17.78 32.00
C ASN A 85 15.26 17.72 33.45
N SER A 86 16.57 17.76 33.64
CA SER A 86 17.20 17.67 34.96
C SER A 86 17.12 18.96 35.79
N GLN A 87 16.59 20.05 35.20
CA GLN A 87 16.42 21.34 35.87
C GLN A 87 15.01 21.47 36.48
N TYR A 88 14.94 21.75 37.79
CA TYR A 88 13.68 21.91 38.53
C TYR A 88 12.99 23.28 38.33
N LYS A 89 13.47 24.11 37.40
CA LYS A 89 12.87 25.42 37.12
C LYS A 89 11.75 25.27 36.10
N LEU A 90 10.59 25.86 36.40
CA LEU A 90 9.46 25.90 35.49
C LEU A 90 9.83 26.71 34.25
N LYS A 91 9.63 26.11 33.07
CA LYS A 91 9.85 26.77 31.78
C LYS A 91 8.54 27.44 31.35
N PRO A 92 8.56 28.72 30.92
CA PRO A 92 7.38 29.40 30.43
C PRO A 92 6.91 28.77 29.12
N SER A 93 5.60 28.67 28.92
CA SER A 93 4.98 28.15 27.69
C SER A 93 4.33 29.30 26.93
N THR A 94 4.47 29.32 25.60
CA THR A 94 3.85 30.33 24.74
C THR A 94 2.42 29.92 24.37
N VAL A 95 1.48 30.87 24.52
CA VAL A 95 0.07 30.70 24.14
C VAL A 95 -0.13 31.39 22.78
N LEU A 96 -0.74 30.68 21.82
CA LEU A 96 -0.93 31.22 20.46
C LEU A 96 -2.02 32.29 20.38
N ASP A 97 -3.06 32.18 21.22
CA ASP A 97 -4.17 33.12 21.25
C ASP A 97 -4.63 33.40 22.70
N PRO A 98 -4.23 34.53 23.31
CA PRO A 98 -4.55 34.86 24.69
C PRO A 98 -6.02 35.24 24.94
N GLY A 99 -6.85 35.32 23.88
CA GLY A 99 -8.17 35.96 23.93
C GLY A 99 -9.34 35.08 24.36
N GLU A 100 -9.49 33.85 23.82
CA GLU A 100 -10.73 33.07 24.04
C GLU A 100 -10.50 31.60 24.44
N HIS A 101 -9.48 30.94 23.89
CA HIS A 101 -9.14 29.57 24.26
C HIS A 101 -7.62 29.53 24.42
N MET A 102 -7.13 29.39 25.66
CA MET A 102 -5.71 29.35 26.04
C MET A 102 -4.99 28.13 25.44
N VAL A 103 -4.86 28.09 24.10
CA VAL A 103 -4.26 26.99 23.37
C VAL A 103 -2.74 27.17 23.41
N LEU A 104 -2.10 26.25 24.13
CA LEU A 104 -0.66 26.16 24.24
C LEU A 104 -0.09 25.51 22.97
N GLU A 105 0.86 26.19 22.33
CA GLU A 105 1.65 25.55 21.28
C GLU A 105 2.68 24.63 21.94
N ARG A 106 2.70 23.36 21.54
CA ARG A 106 3.74 22.43 21.99
C ARG A 106 4.98 22.68 21.15
N ASP A 107 6.10 23.01 21.80
CA ASP A 107 7.40 23.09 21.13
C ASP A 107 7.66 21.80 20.34
N ASN A 108 8.08 21.96 19.09
CA ASN A 108 8.42 20.84 18.22
C ASN A 108 9.73 20.21 18.70
N LYS A 109 9.63 19.21 19.60
CA LYS A 109 10.80 18.52 20.14
C LYS A 109 11.42 17.66 19.04
N PRO A 110 12.71 17.84 18.70
CA PRO A 110 13.39 16.88 17.85
C PRO A 110 13.42 15.55 18.59
N TYR A 111 12.74 14.56 18.04
CA TYR A 111 12.86 13.17 18.47
C TYR A 111 13.97 12.51 17.62
N LEU A 112 14.71 11.60 18.25
CA LEU A 112 15.61 10.71 17.54
C LEU A 112 14.82 9.44 17.23
N ASP A 113 14.54 9.19 15.95
CA ASP A 113 14.04 7.89 15.52
C ASP A 113 15.15 6.86 15.69
N SER A 114 15.04 6.04 16.73
CA SER A 114 15.82 4.81 16.82
C SER A 114 15.11 3.73 16.02
N PHE A 115 15.59 3.44 14.82
CA PHE A 115 15.27 2.19 14.13
C PHE A 115 16.19 1.10 14.70
N PRO A 116 15.66 0.10 15.44
CA PRO A 116 16.50 -0.96 15.95
C PRO A 116 17.11 -1.75 14.77
N SER A 117 18.44 -1.72 14.64
CA SER A 117 19.15 -2.62 13.73
C SER A 117 19.02 -4.06 14.23
N GLN A 118 18.87 -4.99 13.29
CA GLN A 118 19.12 -6.41 13.52
C GLN A 118 20.64 -6.61 13.44
N PHE A 119 21.33 -6.41 14.57
CA PHE A 119 22.66 -6.96 14.94
C PHE A 119 23.83 -5.97 15.07
N PHE A 120 24.32 -5.82 16.32
CA PHE A 120 25.69 -5.43 16.67
C PHE A 120 26.29 -6.46 17.64
N PRO A 121 27.47 -7.06 17.36
CA PRO A 121 28.05 -8.09 18.21
C PRO A 121 28.68 -7.51 19.49
N GLY A 122 28.47 -8.20 20.62
CA GLY A 122 29.32 -8.10 21.82
C GLY A 122 30.39 -9.20 21.82
N VAL A 123 31.47 -9.01 22.58
CA VAL A 123 32.69 -9.84 22.52
C VAL A 123 32.48 -11.33 22.93
N ILE A 124 31.36 -11.67 23.60
CA ILE A 124 31.05 -13.03 24.13
C ILE A 124 29.55 -13.43 23.87
N ASN A 125 28.97 -13.17 22.68
CA ASN A 125 27.69 -13.74 22.16
C ASN A 125 26.34 -13.13 22.68
N PRO A 126 25.16 -13.41 22.08
CA PRO A 126 24.70 -13.25 20.70
C PRO A 126 23.51 -12.26 20.54
N LEU A 127 23.37 -11.75 19.32
CA LEU A 127 22.28 -11.01 18.66
C LEU A 127 20.82 -11.10 19.20
N LYS A 128 20.25 -9.96 19.66
CA LYS A 128 18.82 -9.80 20.07
C LYS A 128 17.89 -9.62 18.86
N LYS A 129 17.23 -10.70 18.40
CA LYS A 129 16.17 -10.65 17.38
C LYS A 129 14.82 -10.36 18.05
N LYS A 130 14.16 -9.24 17.72
CA LYS A 130 12.79 -8.94 18.19
C LYS A 130 11.69 -9.49 17.30
N ILE A 131 11.99 -9.67 16.02
CA ILE A 131 11.04 -10.14 15.00
C ILE A 131 11.59 -11.41 14.38
N ARG A 132 10.72 -12.40 14.20
CA ARG A 132 10.99 -13.60 13.41
C ARG A 132 10.09 -13.57 12.18
N VAL A 133 10.65 -13.96 11.04
CA VAL A 133 9.90 -14.14 9.79
C VAL A 133 9.55 -15.62 9.61
N MET A 134 8.33 -15.89 9.19
CA MET A 134 7.84 -17.23 8.84
C MET A 134 7.22 -17.18 7.45
N ASN A 135 7.55 -18.17 6.63
CA ASN A 135 6.93 -18.38 5.33
C ASN A 135 5.92 -19.52 5.46
N LEU A 136 4.67 -19.24 5.14
CA LEU A 136 3.54 -20.17 5.19
C LEU A 136 3.07 -20.47 3.77
N ASN A 137 3.29 -21.69 3.31
CA ASN A 137 2.78 -22.15 2.03
C ASN A 137 1.37 -22.75 2.19
N ILE A 138 0.43 -22.29 1.37
CA ILE A 138 -0.94 -22.80 1.30
C ILE A 138 -1.20 -23.30 -0.11
N ASP A 139 -1.72 -24.51 -0.21
CA ASP A 139 -2.06 -25.15 -1.49
C ASP A 139 -3.51 -25.65 -1.42
N SER A 140 -4.31 -25.20 -2.39
CA SER A 140 -5.74 -25.52 -2.48
C SER A 140 -6.01 -27.01 -2.69
N LYS A 141 -5.03 -27.83 -3.12
CA LYS A 141 -5.16 -29.30 -3.15
C LYS A 141 -5.44 -29.91 -1.77
N PHE A 142 -5.00 -29.25 -0.70
CA PHE A 142 -5.16 -29.76 0.68
C PHE A 142 -6.34 -29.12 1.42
N ARG A 143 -7.26 -28.45 0.72
CA ARG A 143 -8.45 -27.84 1.33
C ARG A 143 -9.45 -28.89 1.83
N ASP A 144 -10.20 -28.51 2.86
CA ASP A 144 -11.24 -29.36 3.41
C ASP A 144 -12.37 -29.60 2.41
N ASN A 145 -12.84 -30.86 2.36
CA ASN A 145 -13.88 -31.32 1.45
C ASN A 145 -13.59 -30.98 -0.03
N TYR A 146 -12.41 -31.38 -0.52
CA TYR A 146 -11.92 -31.10 -1.88
C TYR A 146 -12.97 -31.25 -3.00
N TYR A 147 -13.80 -32.28 -2.96
CA TYR A 147 -14.79 -32.53 -4.02
C TYR A 147 -16.07 -31.69 -3.92
N SER A 148 -16.33 -31.04 -2.78
CA SER A 148 -17.55 -30.22 -2.58
C SER A 148 -17.28 -28.73 -2.46
N THR A 149 -16.07 -28.31 -2.10
CA THR A 149 -15.68 -26.89 -2.05
C THR A 149 -15.03 -26.46 -3.37
N SER A 150 -14.90 -25.15 -3.60
CA SER A 150 -14.20 -24.59 -4.77
C SER A 150 -12.79 -24.15 -4.37
N ALA A 151 -11.81 -24.35 -5.27
CA ALA A 151 -10.46 -23.83 -5.06
C ALA A 151 -10.44 -22.29 -4.94
N SER A 152 -11.42 -21.58 -5.52
CA SER A 152 -11.47 -20.11 -5.48
C SER A 152 -12.10 -19.53 -4.21
N ASN A 153 -12.72 -20.36 -3.36
CA ASN A 153 -13.24 -19.96 -2.06
C ASN A 153 -13.24 -21.15 -1.11
N PHE A 154 -12.26 -21.18 -0.20
CA PHE A 154 -12.12 -22.23 0.79
C PHE A 154 -11.58 -21.71 2.11
N ASN A 155 -11.78 -22.50 3.17
CA ASN A 155 -11.16 -22.24 4.47
C ASN A 155 -9.90 -23.11 4.58
N ALA A 156 -8.79 -22.52 4.99
CA ALA A 156 -7.57 -23.24 5.32
C ALA A 156 -7.40 -23.22 6.84
N ASN A 157 -7.45 -24.42 7.44
CA ASN A 157 -7.23 -24.62 8.86
C ASN A 157 -5.76 -24.98 9.10
N LEU A 158 -5.05 -24.17 9.87
CA LEU A 158 -3.65 -24.41 10.20
C LEU A 158 -3.53 -25.45 11.32
N ASN A 159 -2.62 -26.40 11.17
CA ASN A 159 -2.38 -27.46 12.17
C ASN A 159 -1.85 -26.92 13.50
N GLN A 160 -1.24 -25.74 13.49
CA GLN A 160 -0.74 -25.03 14.67
C GLN A 160 -1.20 -23.58 14.60
N ASN A 161 -1.57 -23.01 15.75
CA ASN A 161 -1.84 -21.60 15.85
C ASN A 161 -0.54 -20.82 15.61
N ILE A 162 -0.59 -19.83 14.73
CA ILE A 162 0.54 -18.92 14.51
C ILE A 162 0.33 -17.71 15.41
N ASP A 163 1.10 -17.66 16.49
CA ASP A 163 0.96 -16.64 17.53
C ASP A 163 1.77 -15.36 17.22
N ASN A 164 1.28 -14.24 17.72
CA ASN A 164 1.97 -12.93 17.72
C ASN A 164 2.36 -12.40 16.33
N VAL A 165 1.50 -12.56 15.34
CA VAL A 165 1.67 -12.02 13.98
C VAL A 165 1.47 -10.50 14.01
N LEU A 166 2.43 -9.76 13.44
CA LEU A 166 2.41 -8.30 13.29
C LEU A 166 2.06 -7.87 11.87
N THR A 167 2.53 -8.62 10.87
CA THR A 167 2.24 -8.34 9.46
C THR A 167 2.04 -9.61 8.66
N MET A 168 1.20 -9.53 7.62
CA MET A 168 0.98 -10.58 6.63
C MET A 168 1.18 -10.00 5.23
N GLN A 169 1.93 -10.69 4.37
CA GLN A 169 2.14 -10.29 2.98
C GLN A 169 2.15 -11.52 2.07
N LEU A 170 1.62 -11.39 0.85
CA LEU A 170 1.82 -12.39 -0.20
C LEU A 170 3.25 -12.28 -0.76
N ASP A 171 4.00 -13.39 -0.72
CA ASP A 171 5.40 -13.47 -1.16
C ASP A 171 5.52 -14.10 -2.56
N ALA A 172 4.79 -15.19 -2.81
CA ALA A 172 4.80 -15.87 -4.11
C ALA A 172 3.46 -16.54 -4.40
N ILE A 173 3.13 -16.73 -5.68
CA ILE A 173 1.94 -17.46 -6.12
C ILE A 173 2.23 -18.25 -7.40
N GLU A 174 1.68 -19.46 -7.46
CA GLU A 174 1.64 -20.34 -8.61
C GLU A 174 0.17 -20.55 -8.99
N LEU A 175 -0.28 -19.84 -10.03
CA LEU A 175 -1.67 -19.83 -10.46
C LEU A 175 -1.80 -20.38 -11.88
N PRO A 176 -2.61 -21.42 -12.12
CA PRO A 176 -2.94 -21.83 -13.48
C PRO A 176 -3.90 -20.82 -14.14
N ILE A 177 -3.58 -20.34 -15.34
CA ILE A 177 -4.45 -19.46 -16.15
C ILE A 177 -5.45 -20.34 -16.91
N THR A 178 -6.34 -20.99 -16.15
CA THR A 178 -7.32 -21.94 -16.67
C THR A 178 -8.72 -21.38 -16.76
N PHE A 179 -8.98 -20.19 -16.22
CA PHE A 179 -10.27 -19.50 -16.37
C PHE A 179 -10.55 -19.16 -17.84
N TYR A 180 -11.83 -19.15 -18.20
CA TYR A 180 -12.28 -18.89 -19.57
C TYR A 180 -12.71 -17.45 -19.77
N SER A 181 -12.28 -16.83 -20.88
CA SER A 181 -12.77 -15.52 -21.30
C SER A 181 -14.23 -15.59 -21.75
N VAL A 182 -14.64 -16.68 -22.40
CA VAL A 182 -16.03 -17.01 -22.73
C VAL A 182 -16.50 -18.15 -21.84
N SER A 183 -17.47 -17.90 -20.95
CA SER A 183 -17.94 -18.86 -19.95
C SER A 183 -19.45 -18.84 -19.79
N LYS A 184 -20.01 -20.06 -19.79
CA LYS A 184 -21.42 -20.30 -19.44
C LYS A 184 -21.72 -19.91 -18.00
N GLN A 185 -20.78 -20.11 -17.06
CA GLN A 185 -20.97 -19.76 -15.65
C GLN A 185 -21.07 -18.25 -15.44
N TYR A 186 -20.39 -17.46 -16.26
CA TYR A 186 -20.46 -16.00 -16.22
C TYR A 186 -21.57 -15.40 -17.08
N GLU A 187 -22.39 -16.23 -17.73
CA GLU A 187 -23.45 -15.79 -18.64
C GLU A 187 -22.97 -14.82 -19.74
N ASN A 188 -21.72 -14.97 -20.17
CA ASN A 188 -21.09 -14.13 -21.19
C ASN A 188 -20.81 -14.86 -22.50
N ASN A 189 -21.40 -16.05 -22.69
CA ASN A 189 -21.17 -16.92 -23.84
C ASN A 189 -22.28 -16.90 -24.89
N PHE A 190 -23.22 -15.95 -24.82
CA PHE A 190 -24.35 -15.90 -25.73
C PHE A 190 -24.77 -14.47 -26.06
N PHE A 191 -25.53 -14.34 -27.15
CA PHE A 191 -26.26 -13.14 -27.54
C PHE A 191 -27.47 -13.54 -28.40
N LEU A 192 -28.37 -12.61 -28.67
CA LEU A 192 -29.53 -12.84 -29.53
C LEU A 192 -29.40 -12.07 -30.85
N ILE A 193 -29.89 -12.69 -31.92
CA ILE A 193 -30.14 -12.04 -33.21
C ILE A 193 -31.65 -12.02 -33.41
N GLU A 194 -32.19 -10.83 -33.66
CA GLU A 194 -33.62 -10.61 -33.88
C GLU A 194 -33.85 -10.22 -35.36
N LEU A 195 -34.87 -10.79 -35.98
CA LEU A 195 -35.30 -10.46 -37.33
C LEU A 195 -36.53 -9.55 -37.22
N PRO A 196 -36.40 -8.24 -37.47
CA PRO A 196 -37.51 -7.29 -37.27
C PRO A 196 -38.68 -7.54 -38.22
N ASP A 197 -38.44 -8.13 -39.40
CA ASP A 197 -39.48 -8.40 -40.40
C ASP A 197 -40.38 -9.58 -40.02
N THR A 198 -39.87 -10.56 -39.26
CA THR A 198 -40.61 -11.76 -38.83
C THR A 198 -40.89 -11.82 -37.33
N ASP A 199 -40.31 -10.91 -36.54
CA ASP A 199 -40.28 -10.91 -35.07
C ASP A 199 -39.69 -12.20 -34.47
N GLU A 200 -38.86 -12.91 -35.26
CA GLU A 200 -38.17 -14.12 -34.81
C GLU A 200 -36.88 -13.77 -34.06
N LYS A 201 -36.63 -14.48 -32.96
CA LYS A 201 -35.46 -14.29 -32.11
C LYS A 201 -34.69 -15.59 -32.00
N GLN A 202 -33.40 -15.52 -32.30
CA GLN A 202 -32.53 -16.67 -32.25
C GLN A 202 -31.40 -16.44 -31.25
N LEU A 203 -31.22 -17.41 -30.34
CA LEU A 203 -30.10 -17.45 -29.42
C LEU A 203 -28.87 -18.03 -30.11
N VAL A 204 -27.77 -17.28 -30.08
CA VAL A 204 -26.45 -17.75 -30.52
C VAL A 204 -25.64 -18.03 -29.27
N GLU A 205 -25.39 -19.31 -28.97
CA GLU A 205 -24.59 -19.73 -27.82
C GLU A 205 -23.24 -20.29 -28.29
N ILE A 206 -22.16 -19.70 -27.80
CA ILE A 206 -20.78 -20.11 -28.06
C ILE A 206 -20.33 -21.06 -26.93
N PRO A 207 -19.60 -22.14 -27.24
CA PRO A 207 -19.01 -22.99 -26.21
C PRO A 207 -18.13 -22.20 -25.24
N SER A 208 -17.99 -22.70 -24.01
CA SER A 208 -17.09 -22.08 -23.04
C SER A 208 -15.64 -22.41 -23.38
N GLY A 209 -14.76 -21.41 -23.28
CA GLY A 209 -13.36 -21.59 -23.60
C GLY A 209 -12.62 -20.27 -23.78
N ASN A 210 -11.35 -20.42 -24.16
CA ASN A 210 -10.49 -19.32 -24.56
C ASN A 210 -10.30 -19.39 -26.08
N TYR A 211 -10.50 -18.26 -26.74
CA TYR A 211 -10.44 -18.16 -28.20
C TYR A 211 -9.32 -17.21 -28.61
N ASN A 212 -8.69 -17.47 -29.76
CA ASN A 212 -7.99 -16.44 -30.51
C ASN A 212 -8.98 -15.78 -31.50
N TYR A 213 -8.54 -14.78 -32.27
CA TYR A 213 -9.42 -14.06 -33.20
C TYR A 213 -10.09 -15.00 -34.22
N GLU A 214 -9.30 -15.79 -34.95
CA GLU A 214 -9.82 -16.75 -35.93
C GLU A 214 -10.74 -17.81 -35.30
N GLY A 215 -10.36 -18.33 -34.13
CA GLY A 215 -11.15 -19.32 -33.40
C GLY A 215 -12.50 -18.78 -32.94
N LEU A 216 -12.56 -17.50 -32.54
CA LEU A 216 -13.82 -16.86 -32.15
C LEU A 216 -14.73 -16.66 -33.36
N GLU A 217 -14.20 -16.18 -34.49
CA GLU A 217 -14.94 -16.04 -35.75
C GLU A 217 -15.54 -17.37 -36.19
N ASN A 218 -14.69 -18.40 -36.26
CA ASN A 218 -15.11 -19.74 -36.65
C ASN A 218 -16.17 -20.29 -35.69
N ALA A 219 -16.02 -20.07 -34.38
CA ALA A 219 -17.02 -20.53 -33.41
C ALA A 219 -18.38 -19.87 -33.63
N ILE A 220 -18.43 -18.55 -33.88
CA ILE A 220 -19.68 -17.82 -34.11
C ILE A 220 -20.30 -18.24 -35.45
N ASN A 221 -19.54 -18.20 -36.54
CA ASN A 221 -20.05 -18.50 -37.88
C ASN A 221 -20.50 -19.96 -38.00
N ASN A 222 -19.82 -20.90 -37.34
CA ASN A 222 -20.27 -22.30 -37.28
C ASN A 222 -21.63 -22.43 -36.55
N GLN A 223 -21.85 -21.69 -35.46
CA GLN A 223 -23.16 -21.70 -34.79
C GLN A 223 -24.27 -21.13 -35.68
N LEU A 224 -23.99 -20.05 -36.41
CA LEU A 224 -24.94 -19.48 -37.37
C LEU A 224 -25.24 -20.44 -38.52
N SER A 225 -24.24 -21.16 -39.01
CA SER A 225 -24.42 -22.21 -40.02
C SER A 225 -25.29 -23.37 -39.51
N ILE A 226 -25.10 -23.80 -38.26
CA ILE A 226 -25.90 -24.86 -37.61
C ILE A 226 -27.35 -24.42 -37.41
N ILE A 227 -27.58 -23.17 -37.00
CA ILE A 227 -28.92 -22.58 -36.90
C ILE A 227 -29.61 -22.61 -38.27
N GLY A 228 -28.89 -22.28 -39.34
CA GLY A 228 -29.38 -22.34 -40.71
C GLY A 228 -30.32 -21.20 -41.08
N GLY A 229 -31.04 -21.37 -42.20
CA GLY A 229 -31.95 -20.37 -42.72
C GLY A 229 -31.26 -19.05 -43.09
N VAL A 230 -31.93 -17.92 -42.82
CA VAL A 230 -31.35 -16.58 -43.08
C VAL A 230 -30.17 -16.27 -42.15
N TYR A 231 -30.13 -16.85 -40.95
CA TYR A 231 -29.06 -16.61 -39.96
C TYR A 231 -27.69 -17.10 -40.45
N ALA A 232 -27.64 -18.17 -41.25
CA ALA A 232 -26.40 -18.68 -41.84
C ALA A 232 -25.75 -17.70 -42.83
N SER A 233 -26.52 -16.73 -43.36
CA SER A 233 -26.00 -15.68 -44.23
C SER A 233 -25.33 -14.53 -43.46
N ILE A 234 -25.47 -14.48 -42.14
CA ILE A 234 -24.82 -13.47 -41.29
C ILE A 234 -23.40 -13.93 -41.00
N VAL A 235 -22.42 -13.08 -41.27
CA VAL A 235 -21.00 -13.37 -41.11
C VAL A 235 -20.39 -12.40 -40.12
N PHE A 236 -19.69 -12.95 -39.12
CA PHE A 236 -18.85 -12.23 -38.18
C PHE A 236 -17.40 -12.36 -38.61
N LYS A 237 -16.69 -11.23 -38.70
CA LYS A 237 -15.29 -11.16 -39.09
C LYS A 237 -14.56 -10.09 -38.31
N ILE A 238 -13.43 -10.41 -37.73
CA ILE A 238 -12.58 -9.44 -37.06
C ILE A 238 -11.67 -8.83 -38.12
N ASN A 239 -11.55 -7.50 -38.10
CA ASN A 239 -10.70 -6.77 -39.03
C ASN A 239 -9.22 -6.92 -38.64
N VAL A 240 -8.67 -8.11 -38.87
CA VAL A 240 -7.26 -8.45 -38.70
C VAL A 240 -6.80 -9.35 -39.84
N THR A 241 -5.67 -9.01 -40.44
CA THR A 241 -4.97 -9.77 -41.47
C THR A 241 -3.67 -10.31 -40.88
N ASP A 242 -3.43 -11.60 -41.06
CA ASP A 242 -2.23 -12.33 -40.60
C ASP A 242 -1.90 -12.11 -39.11
N ASN A 243 -2.92 -11.91 -38.27
CA ASN A 243 -2.80 -11.61 -36.84
C ASN A 243 -1.92 -10.39 -36.50
N GLN A 244 -1.64 -9.51 -37.46
CA GLN A 244 -0.67 -8.41 -37.31
C GLN A 244 -1.18 -7.05 -37.79
N ASN A 245 -2.04 -7.01 -38.81
CA ASN A 245 -2.49 -5.77 -39.43
C ASN A 245 -4.00 -5.64 -39.33
N GLY A 246 -4.53 -4.45 -39.01
CA GLY A 246 -5.98 -4.20 -39.01
C GLY A 246 -6.43 -3.39 -37.78
N SER A 247 -7.74 -3.08 -37.72
CA SER A 247 -8.29 -2.32 -36.60
C SER A 247 -8.64 -3.18 -35.38
N GLY A 248 -8.74 -4.51 -35.54
CA GLY A 248 -9.16 -5.42 -34.48
C GLY A 248 -10.64 -5.29 -34.08
N GLN A 249 -11.42 -4.52 -34.84
CA GLN A 249 -12.87 -4.38 -34.64
C GLN A 249 -13.62 -5.57 -35.22
N MET A 250 -14.74 -5.93 -34.61
CA MET A 250 -15.69 -6.89 -35.14
C MET A 250 -16.54 -6.24 -36.24
N LEU A 251 -16.56 -6.85 -37.41
CA LEU A 251 -17.43 -6.54 -38.54
C LEU A 251 -18.49 -7.63 -38.61
N VAL A 252 -19.76 -7.22 -38.70
CA VAL A 252 -20.90 -8.11 -38.87
C VAL A 252 -21.67 -7.64 -40.07
N GLY A 253 -21.99 -8.54 -40.98
CA GLY A 253 -22.73 -8.23 -42.19
C GLY A 253 -23.33 -9.46 -42.82
N ILE A 254 -24.01 -9.25 -43.93
CA ILE A 254 -24.56 -10.33 -44.74
C ILE A 254 -23.53 -10.72 -45.80
N GLU A 255 -23.36 -12.02 -46.03
CA GLU A 255 -22.47 -12.51 -47.06
C GLU A 255 -22.85 -11.91 -48.44
N PRO A 256 -21.89 -11.42 -49.25
CA PRO A 256 -22.20 -10.69 -50.48
C PRO A 256 -23.04 -11.46 -51.51
N THR A 257 -23.06 -12.79 -51.42
CA THR A 257 -23.83 -13.67 -52.31
C THR A 257 -25.27 -13.93 -51.82
N ALA A 258 -25.61 -13.55 -50.60
CA ALA A 258 -26.93 -13.75 -50.01
C ALA A 258 -27.87 -12.57 -50.30
N VAL A 259 -29.18 -12.81 -50.19
CA VAL A 259 -30.20 -11.76 -50.31
C VAL A 259 -30.12 -10.87 -49.06
N PRO A 260 -29.98 -9.54 -49.19
CA PRO A 260 -29.93 -8.65 -48.04
C PRO A 260 -31.25 -8.64 -47.25
N PHE A 261 -31.15 -8.61 -45.92
CA PHE A 261 -32.27 -8.47 -44.98
C PHE A 261 -31.82 -7.64 -43.78
N ASN A 262 -32.77 -7.15 -42.98
CA ASN A 262 -32.44 -6.44 -41.74
C ASN A 262 -32.34 -7.43 -40.59
N PHE A 263 -31.36 -7.25 -39.71
CA PHE A 263 -31.23 -8.02 -38.47
C PHE A 263 -30.77 -7.09 -37.36
N GLU A 264 -31.06 -7.46 -36.12
CA GLU A 264 -30.68 -6.69 -34.94
C GLU A 264 -29.83 -7.55 -34.02
N LEU A 265 -28.74 -6.98 -33.49
CA LEU A 265 -27.90 -7.63 -32.50
C LEU A 265 -28.34 -7.20 -31.10
N ASN A 266 -28.67 -8.15 -30.24
CA ASN A 266 -29.14 -7.89 -28.89
C ASN A 266 -28.24 -8.58 -27.84
N PHE A 267 -27.59 -7.76 -27.01
CA PHE A 267 -26.63 -8.18 -25.98
C PHE A 267 -27.14 -8.00 -24.54
N GLN A 268 -28.30 -7.36 -24.36
CA GLN A 268 -28.84 -6.96 -23.05
C GLN A 268 -29.84 -7.97 -22.47
N THR A 269 -30.23 -8.98 -23.25
CA THR A 269 -31.20 -10.00 -22.86
C THR A 269 -30.57 -11.17 -22.12
N ASP A 270 -31.41 -11.91 -21.39
CA ASP A 270 -31.09 -13.23 -20.85
C ASP A 270 -31.25 -14.32 -21.91
N ARG A 271 -31.03 -15.58 -21.52
CA ARG A 271 -31.16 -16.75 -22.40
C ARG A 271 -32.57 -16.93 -22.97
N ASN A 272 -33.58 -16.36 -22.31
CA ASN A 272 -34.99 -16.46 -22.71
C ASN A 272 -35.45 -15.23 -23.51
N GLY A 273 -34.54 -14.31 -23.86
CA GLY A 273 -34.87 -13.09 -24.60
C GLY A 273 -35.52 -11.99 -23.75
N THR A 274 -35.50 -12.11 -22.42
CA THR A 274 -36.04 -11.10 -21.50
C THR A 274 -34.93 -10.13 -21.08
N GLN A 275 -35.21 -8.83 -21.02
CA GLN A 275 -34.21 -7.85 -20.57
C GLN A 275 -33.91 -8.03 -19.08
N LYS A 276 -32.63 -8.21 -18.74
CA LYS A 276 -32.19 -8.37 -17.35
C LYS A 276 -31.82 -6.99 -16.79
N ILE A 277 -32.73 -6.38 -16.04
CA ILE A 277 -32.49 -5.10 -15.36
C ILE A 277 -31.39 -5.29 -14.30
N GLY A 278 -30.38 -4.43 -14.31
CA GLY A 278 -29.30 -4.40 -13.31
C GLY A 278 -28.02 -5.17 -13.64
N PHE A 279 -27.91 -5.77 -14.83
CA PHE A 279 -26.66 -6.40 -15.28
C PHE A 279 -25.77 -5.42 -16.04
N SER A 280 -24.49 -5.40 -15.72
CA SER A 280 -23.51 -4.60 -16.45
C SER A 280 -23.29 -5.16 -17.84
N LEU A 281 -23.50 -4.34 -18.87
CA LEU A 281 -23.24 -4.71 -20.27
C LEU A 281 -21.79 -5.14 -20.50
N ALA A 282 -20.86 -4.62 -19.67
CA ALA A 282 -19.44 -4.98 -19.73
C ALA A 282 -19.15 -6.47 -19.46
N LEU A 283 -20.10 -7.19 -18.86
CA LEU A 283 -20.01 -8.62 -18.59
C LEU A 283 -20.60 -9.49 -19.70
N LYS A 284 -21.18 -8.91 -20.76
CA LYS A 284 -21.84 -9.65 -21.85
C LYS A 284 -20.92 -9.90 -23.03
N MET A 285 -21.26 -10.91 -23.85
CA MET A 285 -20.50 -11.30 -25.04
C MET A 285 -20.24 -10.12 -25.99
N GLY A 286 -21.22 -9.22 -26.15
CA GLY A 286 -21.08 -8.03 -26.99
C GLY A 286 -19.86 -7.18 -26.60
N TRP A 287 -19.60 -7.03 -25.30
CA TRP A 287 -18.46 -6.25 -24.82
C TRP A 287 -17.12 -6.88 -25.19
N LEU A 288 -17.03 -8.20 -25.09
CA LEU A 288 -15.89 -9.02 -25.51
C LEU A 288 -15.64 -8.85 -27.01
N MET A 289 -16.69 -8.80 -27.82
CA MET A 289 -16.62 -8.54 -29.27
C MET A 289 -16.41 -7.06 -29.63
N GLY A 290 -16.22 -6.17 -28.65
CA GLY A 290 -15.95 -4.75 -28.87
C GLY A 290 -17.20 -3.86 -28.98
N PHE A 291 -18.40 -4.41 -28.95
CA PHE A 291 -19.65 -3.63 -28.96
C PHE A 291 -19.86 -2.92 -27.62
N ARG A 292 -20.40 -1.70 -27.67
CA ARG A 292 -20.63 -0.85 -26.48
C ARG A 292 -22.09 -0.52 -26.21
N ASN A 293 -22.97 -0.75 -27.19
CA ASN A 293 -24.41 -0.59 -27.03
C ASN A 293 -25.08 -1.94 -26.71
N GLY A 294 -26.19 -1.89 -25.96
CA GLY A 294 -26.93 -3.10 -25.59
C GLY A 294 -27.68 -3.74 -26.74
N LYS A 295 -28.06 -2.94 -27.75
CA LYS A 295 -28.78 -3.37 -28.95
C LYS A 295 -28.34 -2.55 -30.16
N TYR A 296 -28.22 -3.20 -31.31
CA TYR A 296 -27.90 -2.58 -32.60
C TYR A 296 -29.04 -2.83 -33.57
N VAL A 297 -29.57 -1.76 -34.19
CA VAL A 297 -30.80 -1.79 -35.00
C VAL A 297 -30.64 -0.95 -36.27
N GLY A 298 -31.52 -1.17 -37.24
CA GLY A 298 -31.68 -0.28 -38.40
C GLY A 298 -30.55 -0.29 -39.43
N ASN A 299 -29.67 -1.30 -39.43
CA ASN A 299 -28.58 -1.45 -40.40
C ASN A 299 -28.41 -2.91 -40.81
N GLN A 300 -27.82 -3.14 -41.99
CA GLN A 300 -27.49 -4.49 -42.50
C GLN A 300 -26.04 -4.88 -42.20
N ASN A 301 -25.23 -3.90 -41.76
CA ASN A 301 -23.85 -4.10 -41.39
C ASN A 301 -23.57 -3.34 -40.09
N TYR A 302 -22.87 -3.99 -39.18
CA TYR A 302 -22.49 -3.43 -37.89
C TYR A 302 -20.97 -3.52 -37.71
N VAL A 303 -20.40 -2.46 -37.14
CA VAL A 303 -18.99 -2.38 -36.78
C VAL A 303 -18.92 -2.09 -35.29
N SER A 304 -18.11 -2.84 -34.57
CA SER A 304 -17.91 -2.60 -33.14
C SER A 304 -17.16 -1.29 -32.89
N GLU A 305 -17.54 -0.55 -31.85
CA GLU A 305 -16.88 0.70 -31.47
C GLU A 305 -15.51 0.43 -30.85
N GLY A 306 -15.37 -0.69 -30.13
CA GLY A 306 -14.14 -1.17 -29.54
C GLY A 306 -13.49 -2.32 -30.30
N ILE A 307 -12.30 -2.68 -29.85
CA ILE A 307 -11.53 -3.83 -30.32
C ILE A 307 -12.03 -5.09 -29.62
N VAL A 308 -11.98 -6.23 -30.32
CA VAL A 308 -12.27 -7.55 -29.73
C VAL A 308 -11.21 -7.88 -28.68
N ASP A 309 -11.63 -8.14 -27.43
CA ASP A 309 -10.73 -8.49 -26.32
C ASP A 309 -10.93 -9.95 -25.90
N VAL A 310 -10.12 -10.85 -26.45
CA VAL A 310 -10.17 -12.28 -26.13
C VAL A 310 -9.36 -12.67 -24.89
N LEU A 311 -8.62 -11.73 -24.29
CA LEU A 311 -7.67 -12.00 -23.20
C LEU A 311 -8.36 -12.16 -21.84
N GLY A 312 -9.57 -11.61 -21.68
CA GLY A 312 -10.34 -11.70 -20.43
C GLY A 312 -9.73 -10.87 -19.29
N SER A 313 -9.78 -11.39 -18.06
CA SER A 313 -9.28 -10.68 -16.87
C SER A 313 -7.76 -10.52 -16.92
N ARG A 314 -7.27 -9.29 -16.74
CA ARG A 314 -5.82 -8.95 -16.78
C ARG A 314 -5.13 -9.04 -15.43
N TYR A 315 -5.90 -9.08 -14.36
CA TYR A 315 -5.40 -9.22 -13.00
C TYR A 315 -6.50 -9.85 -12.14
N LEU A 316 -6.08 -10.47 -11.05
CA LEU A 316 -6.95 -11.04 -10.03
C LEU A 316 -6.60 -10.42 -8.68
N PHE A 317 -7.53 -10.53 -7.74
CA PHE A 317 -7.29 -10.19 -6.35
C PHE A 317 -7.26 -11.46 -5.50
N LEU A 318 -6.25 -11.57 -4.64
CA LEU A 318 -6.24 -12.53 -3.56
C LEU A 318 -6.78 -11.84 -2.31
N ALA A 319 -7.92 -12.31 -1.84
CA ALA A 319 -8.54 -11.90 -0.60
C ALA A 319 -8.32 -12.96 0.46
N ILE A 320 -7.85 -12.54 1.64
CA ILE A 320 -7.63 -13.42 2.79
C ILE A 320 -8.31 -12.78 3.99
N ASP A 321 -9.32 -13.47 4.52
CA ASP A 321 -9.97 -13.13 5.77
C ASP A 321 -9.41 -14.03 6.88
N ASP A 322 -8.72 -13.41 7.83
CA ASP A 322 -8.14 -14.06 9.00
C ASP A 322 -9.02 -13.89 10.25
N TYR A 323 -10.24 -13.38 10.08
CA TYR A 323 -11.23 -13.12 11.13
C TYR A 323 -10.81 -12.10 12.19
N ASN A 324 -9.72 -11.34 11.97
CA ASN A 324 -9.31 -10.26 12.87
C ASN A 324 -9.86 -8.91 12.41
N SER A 325 -10.42 -8.13 13.34
CA SER A 325 -10.94 -6.78 13.06
C SER A 325 -9.91 -5.67 13.29
N ASN A 326 -8.83 -5.95 14.03
CA ASN A 326 -7.80 -4.97 14.40
C ASN A 326 -6.71 -4.89 13.31
N VAL A 327 -7.15 -4.60 12.09
CA VAL A 327 -6.34 -4.65 10.87
C VAL A 327 -6.32 -3.28 10.23
N ASN A 328 -5.14 -2.85 9.78
CA ASN A 328 -5.01 -1.80 8.79
C ASN A 328 -4.93 -2.43 7.39
N ASP A 329 -6.06 -2.44 6.68
CA ASP A 329 -6.06 -2.87 5.29
C ASP A 329 -5.47 -1.76 4.42
N GLY A 330 -4.26 -1.99 3.93
CA GLY A 330 -3.56 -1.06 3.04
C GLY A 330 -3.98 -1.16 1.57
N PHE A 331 -4.92 -2.04 1.22
CA PHE A 331 -5.28 -2.33 -0.17
C PHE A 331 -6.80 -2.23 -0.40
N TYR A 332 -7.21 -1.21 -1.15
CA TYR A 332 -8.62 -0.99 -1.53
C TYR A 332 -8.78 -1.03 -3.04
N SER A 333 -9.82 -1.72 -3.51
CA SER A 333 -10.23 -1.75 -4.92
C SER A 333 -11.58 -1.07 -5.07
N ALA A 334 -11.69 -0.10 -5.98
CA ALA A 334 -12.95 0.58 -6.28
C ALA A 334 -13.83 -0.28 -7.20
N PHE A 335 -14.59 -1.21 -6.63
CA PHE A 335 -15.58 -1.99 -7.39
C PHE A 335 -16.88 -1.20 -7.58
N ASN A 336 -17.43 -1.20 -8.79
CA ASN A 336 -18.72 -0.54 -9.08
C ASN A 336 -19.93 -1.15 -8.33
N GLY A 337 -19.80 -2.36 -7.78
CA GLY A 337 -20.90 -3.11 -7.16
C GLY A 337 -20.64 -3.65 -5.75
N SER A 338 -19.53 -3.28 -5.11
CA SER A 338 -19.22 -3.78 -3.76
C SER A 338 -18.53 -2.69 -2.95
N LEU A 339 -19.31 -2.02 -2.10
CA LEU A 339 -18.83 -1.08 -1.07
C LEU A 339 -18.16 -1.81 0.11
N LEU A 340 -18.21 -3.14 0.14
CA LEU A 340 -17.63 -3.97 1.18
C LEU A 340 -16.16 -4.25 0.87
N ASN A 341 -15.30 -3.88 1.82
CA ASN A 341 -13.91 -4.32 1.85
C ASN A 341 -13.89 -5.86 1.93
N LYS A 342 -13.23 -6.51 0.97
CA LYS A 342 -13.13 -7.97 0.87
C LYS A 342 -11.84 -8.51 1.47
N ASN A 343 -11.18 -7.77 2.36
CA ASN A 343 -9.91 -8.16 2.97
C ASN A 343 -8.87 -8.53 1.88
N ILE A 344 -8.73 -7.67 0.86
CA ILE A 344 -7.82 -7.92 -0.26
C ILE A 344 -6.39 -7.78 0.23
N LEU A 345 -5.58 -8.82 0.04
CA LEU A 345 -4.17 -8.84 0.42
C LEU A 345 -3.26 -8.47 -0.75
N ALA A 346 -3.64 -8.84 -1.98
CA ALA A 346 -2.78 -8.65 -3.14
C ALA A 346 -3.56 -8.50 -4.46
N ARG A 347 -3.02 -7.69 -5.37
CA ARG A 347 -3.38 -7.68 -6.80
C ARG A 347 -2.32 -8.40 -7.61
N ILE A 348 -2.72 -9.49 -8.25
CA ILE A 348 -1.87 -10.37 -9.06
C ILE A 348 -2.09 -10.03 -10.52
N SER A 349 -1.08 -9.46 -11.19
CA SER A 349 -1.18 -9.17 -12.62
C SER A 349 -0.96 -10.45 -13.43
N LEU A 350 -1.88 -10.75 -14.35
CA LEU A 350 -1.78 -11.92 -15.18
C LEU A 350 -0.88 -11.60 -16.38
N GLN A 351 0.29 -12.23 -16.42
CA GLN A 351 1.28 -12.11 -17.48
C GLN A 351 1.46 -13.49 -18.09
N GLY A 352 0.72 -13.79 -19.16
CA GLY A 352 0.76 -15.09 -19.82
C GLY A 352 -0.35 -15.25 -20.84
N GLY A 353 -0.13 -16.08 -21.85
CA GLY A 353 -1.19 -16.53 -22.75
C GLY A 353 -2.17 -17.46 -22.03
N THR A 354 -3.35 -17.65 -22.61
CA THR A 354 -4.31 -18.63 -22.13
C THR A 354 -3.71 -20.04 -22.08
N PHE A 355 -4.08 -20.83 -21.07
CA PHE A 355 -3.54 -22.18 -20.79
C PHE A 355 -2.08 -22.24 -20.31
N SER A 356 -1.50 -21.12 -19.88
CA SER A 356 -0.19 -21.12 -19.23
C SER A 356 -0.30 -21.19 -17.71
N VAL A 357 0.77 -21.65 -17.04
CA VAL A 357 0.90 -21.52 -15.59
C VAL A 357 1.68 -20.24 -15.30
N LEU A 358 1.08 -19.38 -14.49
CA LEU A 358 1.71 -18.15 -14.03
C LEU A 358 2.48 -18.46 -12.75
N SER A 359 3.81 -18.43 -12.83
CA SER A 359 4.71 -18.47 -11.68
C SER A 359 5.35 -17.09 -11.56
N GLN A 360 5.00 -16.35 -10.50
CA GLN A 360 5.52 -15.01 -10.25
C GLN A 360 6.22 -14.93 -8.91
N ASN A 361 7.52 -14.66 -8.96
CA ASN A 361 8.35 -14.51 -7.76
C ASN A 361 8.78 -13.07 -7.45
N ASN A 362 8.73 -12.08 -8.38
CA ASN A 362 9.04 -10.67 -7.97
C ASN A 362 8.80 -9.45 -8.89
N LEU A 363 7.90 -9.40 -9.89
CA LEU A 363 7.66 -8.13 -10.65
C LEU A 363 6.21 -7.85 -11.10
N GLY A 364 5.23 -8.68 -10.72
CA GLY A 364 3.82 -8.54 -11.16
C GLY A 364 2.79 -8.43 -10.05
N ILE A 365 3.22 -8.54 -8.79
CA ILE A 365 2.33 -8.56 -7.63
C ILE A 365 2.43 -7.21 -6.92
N VAL A 366 1.33 -6.46 -6.91
CA VAL A 366 1.21 -5.26 -6.06
C VAL A 366 0.68 -5.73 -4.72
N THR A 367 1.56 -5.83 -3.73
CA THR A 367 1.22 -6.19 -2.35
C THR A 367 1.69 -5.09 -1.41
N THR A 368 0.82 -4.67 -0.52
CA THR A 368 1.18 -3.93 0.67
C THR A 368 1.03 -4.90 1.85
N PRO A 369 2.02 -5.01 2.74
CA PRO A 369 1.85 -5.81 3.94
C PRO A 369 0.59 -5.35 4.69
N ARG A 370 -0.29 -6.29 5.01
CA ARG A 370 -1.36 -6.06 5.98
C ARG A 370 -0.69 -5.91 7.34
N GLU A 371 -0.93 -4.78 8.00
CA GLU A 371 -0.40 -4.48 9.33
C GLU A 371 -1.50 -4.63 10.37
N TYR A 372 -1.22 -5.36 11.45
CA TYR A 372 -2.12 -5.46 12.59
C TYR A 372 -1.78 -4.37 13.61
N PHE A 373 -2.79 -3.78 14.26
CA PHE A 373 -2.56 -2.73 15.28
C PHE A 373 -1.94 -3.27 16.59
N GLY A 374 -1.80 -4.59 16.69
CA GLY A 374 -1.10 -5.30 17.75
C GLY A 374 -0.88 -6.76 17.32
N PRO A 375 -0.09 -7.55 18.09
CA PRO A 375 0.13 -8.96 17.78
C PRO A 375 -1.20 -9.73 17.78
N VAL A 376 -1.50 -10.45 16.69
CA VAL A 376 -2.69 -11.31 16.57
C VAL A 376 -2.30 -12.77 16.41
N ASN A 377 -3.25 -13.65 16.70
CA ASN A 377 -3.08 -15.09 16.51
C ASN A 377 -3.93 -15.55 15.31
N ILE A 378 -3.35 -16.39 14.46
CA ILE A 378 -3.99 -16.86 13.23
C ILE A 378 -4.04 -18.39 13.25
N GLN A 379 -5.25 -18.93 13.18
CA GLN A 379 -5.51 -20.37 13.10
C GLN A 379 -6.26 -20.76 11.83
N ASN A 380 -7.30 -20.00 11.49
CA ASN A 380 -8.15 -20.26 10.33
C ASN A 380 -8.16 -19.03 9.43
N VAL A 381 -8.06 -19.27 8.13
CA VAL A 381 -8.13 -18.20 7.13
C VAL A 381 -9.08 -18.61 6.00
N ASN A 382 -10.02 -17.73 5.65
CA ASN A 382 -10.79 -17.87 4.43
C ASN A 382 -10.05 -17.22 3.27
N ILE A 383 -9.86 -17.98 2.19
CA ILE A 383 -9.10 -17.57 1.03
C ILE A 383 -10.06 -17.48 -0.14
N GLN A 384 -10.03 -16.32 -0.82
CA GLN A 384 -10.86 -16.05 -2.00
C GLN A 384 -10.01 -15.53 -3.14
N LEU A 385 -10.22 -16.07 -4.33
CA LEU A 385 -9.66 -15.56 -5.57
C LEU A 385 -10.75 -14.83 -6.36
N LEU A 386 -10.54 -13.53 -6.58
CA LEU A 386 -11.53 -12.64 -7.16
C LEU A 386 -11.09 -12.07 -8.51
N ASP A 387 -12.03 -11.90 -9.42
CA ASP A 387 -11.82 -11.26 -10.72
C ASP A 387 -11.77 -9.71 -10.59
N THR A 388 -11.57 -9.03 -11.72
CA THR A 388 -11.53 -7.56 -11.79
C THR A 388 -12.83 -6.88 -11.34
N TYR A 389 -13.94 -7.61 -11.29
CA TYR A 389 -15.25 -7.15 -10.86
C TYR A 389 -15.57 -7.59 -9.42
N GLY A 390 -14.64 -8.28 -8.74
CA GLY A 390 -14.81 -8.79 -7.38
C GLY A 390 -15.66 -10.06 -7.28
N ARG A 391 -15.88 -10.79 -8.37
CA ARG A 391 -16.59 -12.09 -8.38
C ARG A 391 -15.60 -13.22 -8.18
N LEU A 392 -16.06 -14.38 -7.70
CA LEU A 392 -15.20 -15.56 -7.61
C LEU A 392 -14.74 -16.02 -9.00
N VAL A 393 -13.45 -16.28 -9.12
CA VAL A 393 -12.85 -16.81 -10.36
C VAL A 393 -13.25 -18.27 -10.52
N ASP A 394 -13.61 -18.71 -11.71
CA ASP A 394 -13.79 -20.13 -12.02
C ASP A 394 -12.47 -20.70 -12.55
N LEU A 395 -11.80 -21.51 -11.74
CA LEU A 395 -10.53 -22.15 -12.09
C LEU A 395 -10.70 -23.46 -12.87
N ASN A 396 -11.92 -23.84 -13.25
CA ASN A 396 -12.21 -25.07 -13.99
C ASN A 396 -11.68 -26.33 -13.28
N ASN A 397 -11.92 -26.43 -11.97
CA ASN A 397 -11.46 -27.51 -11.09
C ASN A 397 -9.93 -27.64 -10.98
N MET A 398 -9.19 -26.57 -11.29
CA MET A 398 -7.75 -26.54 -11.11
C MET A 398 -7.39 -25.92 -9.77
N ASP A 399 -6.28 -26.40 -9.22
CA ASP A 399 -5.73 -25.95 -7.94
C ASP A 399 -4.56 -24.98 -8.15
N TYR A 400 -4.33 -24.14 -7.16
CA TYR A 400 -3.22 -23.21 -7.07
C TYR A 400 -2.59 -23.22 -5.67
N SER A 401 -1.37 -22.71 -5.58
CA SER A 401 -0.64 -22.55 -4.33
C SER A 401 0.01 -21.18 -4.21
N PHE A 402 0.20 -20.73 -2.98
CA PHE A 402 0.83 -19.44 -2.69
C PHE A 402 1.54 -19.46 -1.34
N CYS A 403 2.53 -18.57 -1.21
CA CYS A 403 3.34 -18.42 0.00
C CYS A 403 3.05 -17.06 0.63
N LEU A 404 2.67 -17.08 1.91
CA LEU A 404 2.54 -15.90 2.75
C LEU A 404 3.80 -15.72 3.58
N LYS A 405 4.24 -14.47 3.69
CA LYS A 405 5.31 -14.03 4.59
C LYS A 405 4.68 -13.35 5.79
N LEU A 406 4.92 -13.93 6.97
CA LEU A 406 4.44 -13.44 8.25
C LEU A 406 5.62 -12.89 9.05
N GLN A 407 5.47 -11.70 9.62
CA GLN A 407 6.39 -11.19 10.63
C GLN A 407 5.76 -11.34 12.00
N MET A 408 6.47 -11.98 12.92
CA MET A 408 5.98 -12.31 14.25
C MET A 408 6.91 -11.75 15.33
N VAL A 409 6.36 -11.46 16.50
CA VAL A 409 7.15 -11.13 17.69
C VAL A 409 7.91 -12.37 18.16
N TYR A 410 9.23 -12.24 18.35
CA TYR A 410 10.07 -13.31 18.91
C TYR A 410 10.33 -13.09 20.40
N ASP A 411 10.57 -11.83 20.81
CA ASP A 411 10.88 -11.45 22.18
C ASP A 411 10.49 -9.98 22.38
N ILE A 412 9.75 -9.68 23.45
CA ILE A 412 9.25 -8.32 23.78
C ILE A 412 10.28 -7.60 24.66
#